data_AF-A0A7S6Z0S7-F1
#
_entry.id   AF-A0A7S6Z0S7-F1
#
_cell.length_a   1.000
_cell.length_b   1.000
_cell.length_c   1.000
_cell.angle_alpha   90.00
_cell.angle_beta   90.00
_cell.angle_gamma   90.00
#
_symmetry.space_group_name_H-M   'P 1'
#
loop_
_entity.id
_entity.type
_entity.pdbx_description
1 polymer ?
#
loop_
_entity_poly.entity_id
_entity_poly.type
_entity_poly.pdbx_seq_one_letter_code
_entity_poly.pdbx_strand_id
1 'polypeptide(L)' 'MRTIRVGLIFGGKSAEHEVSLQSARDILDALDPRRFEPVLIGIDCSRWTRTRVMPLRISGGWPIALHGLCMSIAS' A
#
# COMPACT_ATOMS: atom_id res chain seq x y z
N MET A 1 -9.80 -10.63 -20.41
CA MET A 1 -8.35 -10.80 -20.14
C MET A 1 -8.17 -10.94 -18.63
N ARG A 2 -7.26 -11.79 -18.17
CA ARG A 2 -6.99 -11.97 -16.74
C ARG A 2 -5.91 -10.98 -16.31
N THR A 3 -6.17 -10.16 -15.30
CA THR A 3 -5.17 -9.26 -14.71
C THR A 3 -4.14 -10.06 -13.91
N ILE A 4 -2.93 -9.53 -13.79
CA ILE A 4 -1.84 -10.11 -12.98
C ILE A 4 -1.95 -9.56 -11.57
N ARG A 5 -1.98 -10.45 -10.57
CA ARG A 5 -1.94 -10.04 -9.16
C ARG A 5 -0.52 -9.68 -8.75
N VAL A 6 -0.33 -8.48 -8.20
CA VAL A 6 0.97 -7.97 -7.79
C VAL A 6 0.92 -7.63 -6.31
N GLY A 7 1.74 -8.27 -5.49
CA GLY A 7 1.89 -7.90 -4.07
C GLY A 7 2.82 -6.70 -3.92
N LEU A 8 2.33 -5.60 -3.33
CA LEU A 8 3.13 -4.42 -3.01
C LEU A 8 3.32 -4.34 -1.49
N ILE A 9 4.57 -4.51 -1.05
CA ILE A 9 4.94 -4.54 0.37
C ILE A 9 5.63 -3.23 0.73
N PHE A 10 5.20 -2.59 1.82
CA PHE A 10 5.71 -1.28 2.23
C PHE A 10 5.55 -1.03 3.74
N GLY A 11 6.22 0.01 4.24
CA GLY A 11 6.29 0.38 5.65
C GLY A 11 7.51 -0.25 6.33
N GLY A 12 7.31 -0.82 7.52
CA GLY A 12 8.37 -1.39 8.35
C GLY A 12 8.75 -0.51 9.54
N LYS A 13 9.54 -1.08 10.47
CA LYS A 13 10.08 -0.38 11.64
C LYS A 13 11.44 0.23 11.28
N SER A 14 11.42 1.35 10.55
CA SER A 14 12.59 2.15 10.17
C SER A 14 12.25 3.64 10.24
N ALA A 15 13.27 4.50 10.33
CA ALA A 15 13.12 5.94 10.08
C ALA A 15 12.65 6.23 8.64
N GLU A 16 12.81 5.25 7.73
CA GLU A 16 12.38 5.32 6.33
C GLU A 16 10.90 4.92 6.14
N HIS A 17 10.13 4.74 7.22
CA HIS A 17 8.73 4.32 7.15
C HIS A 17 7.89 5.21 6.22
N GLU A 18 8.02 6.54 6.36
CA GLU A 18 7.31 7.51 5.51
C GLU A 18 7.80 7.46 4.05
N VAL A 19 9.09 7.24 3.83
CA VAL A 19 9.68 7.11 2.49
C VAL A 19 9.16 5.84 1.79
N SER A 20 8.99 4.74 2.53
CA SER A 20 8.41 3.50 2.03
C SER A 20 6.94 3.65 1.65
N LEU A 21 6.17 4.40 2.45
CA LEU A 21 4.78 4.74 2.15
C LEU A 21 4.66 5.60 0.89
N GLN A 22 5.50 6.62 0.75
CA GLN A 22 5.52 7.48 -0.44
C GLN A 22 5.93 6.70 -1.70
N SER A 23 6.93 5.82 -1.59
CA SER A 23 7.37 4.98 -2.71
C SER A 23 6.27 4.01 -3.16
N ALA A 24 5.57 3.39 -2.21
CA ALA A 24 4.39 2.57 -2.51
C ALA A 24 3.30 3.38 -3.20
N ARG A 25 3.25 4.69 -2.94
CA ARG A 25 2.29 5.59 -3.55
C ARG A 25 2.52 5.88 -5.00
N ASP A 26 3.74 6.26 -5.30
CA ASP A 26 4.14 6.54 -6.67
C ASP A 26 4.02 5.28 -7.55
N ILE A 27 4.35 4.10 -7.00
CA ILE A 27 4.20 2.81 -7.71
C ILE A 27 2.73 2.49 -8.00
N LEU A 28 1.84 2.67 -7.02
CA LEU A 28 0.42 2.36 -7.19
C LEU A 28 -0.25 3.32 -8.20
N ASP A 29 0.10 4.60 -8.16
CA ASP A 29 -0.43 5.62 -9.08
C ASP A 29 0.08 5.41 -10.52
N ALA A 30 1.29 4.86 -10.69
CA ALA A 30 1.85 4.50 -12.00
C ALA A 30 1.38 3.13 -12.56
N LEU A 31 0.73 2.31 -11.73
CA LEU A 31 0.35 0.95 -12.10
C LEU A 31 -0.86 0.94 -13.05
N ASP A 32 -0.77 0.23 -14.19
CA ASP A 32 -1.89 0.09 -15.13
C ASP A 32 -2.99 -0.84 -14.56
N PRO A 33 -4.18 -0.33 -14.21
CA PRO A 33 -5.26 -1.11 -13.59
C PRO A 33 -5.90 -2.11 -14.58
N ARG A 34 -5.65 -1.97 -15.88
CA ARG A 34 -6.15 -2.92 -16.91
C ARG A 34 -5.30 -4.18 -16.99
N ARG A 35 -4.05 -4.10 -16.51
CA ARG A 35 -3.06 -5.18 -16.56
C ARG A 35 -2.81 -5.80 -15.19
N PHE A 36 -2.88 -5.01 -14.12
CA PHE A 36 -2.48 -5.42 -12.79
C PHE A 36 -3.59 -5.24 -11.74
N GLU A 37 -3.68 -6.20 -10.82
CA GLU A 37 -4.51 -6.18 -9.62
C GLU A 37 -3.57 -6.11 -8.39
N PRO A 38 -3.27 -4.92 -7.85
CA PRO A 38 -2.36 -4.78 -6.72
C PRO A 38 -2.98 -5.29 -5.42
N VAL A 39 -2.17 -5.96 -4.62
CA VAL A 39 -2.48 -6.40 -3.25
C VAL A 39 -1.51 -5.69 -2.32
N LEU A 40 -2.03 -4.77 -1.51
CA LEU A 40 -1.22 -3.95 -0.63
C LEU A 40 -0.93 -4.71 0.68
N ILE A 41 0.33 -4.69 1.11
CA ILE A 41 0.83 -5.37 2.30
C ILE A 41 1.62 -4.34 3.12
N GLY A 42 0.91 -3.68 4.04
CA GLY A 42 1.52 -2.69 4.93
C GLY A 42 2.11 -3.35 6.19
N ILE A 43 3.36 -3.02 6.50
CA ILE A 43 4.04 -3.39 7.75
C ILE A 43 4.08 -2.15 8.65
N ASP A 44 3.49 -2.25 9.83
CA ASP A 44 3.40 -1.14 10.78
C ASP A 44 4.70 -0.93 11.57
N CYS A 45 5.01 0.33 11.91
CA CYS A 45 6.22 0.69 12.67
C CYS A 45 6.10 0.40 14.19
N SER A 46 4.87 0.34 14.73
CA SER A 46 4.62 0.19 16.17
C SER A 46 4.66 -1.26 16.64
N ARG A 47 4.32 -2.23 15.79
CA ARG A 47 4.29 -3.66 16.16
C ARG A 47 4.65 -4.57 14.98
N TRP A 48 5.65 -5.43 15.17
CA TRP A 48 6.09 -6.50 14.24
C TRP A 48 5.04 -7.58 13.93
N THR A 49 3.76 -7.36 14.26
CA THR A 49 2.74 -8.41 14.30
C THR A 49 1.44 -8.08 13.56
N ARG A 50 1.35 -6.95 12.84
CA ARG A 50 0.18 -6.67 11.99
C ARG A 50 0.60 -6.38 10.55
N THR A 51 0.73 -7.45 9.78
CA THR A 51 0.64 -7.39 8.32
C THR A 51 -0.82 -7.23 7.95
N ARG A 52 -1.22 -6.07 7.41
CA ARG A 52 -2.55 -5.91 6.82
C ARG A 52 -2.46 -6.24 5.34
N VAL A 53 -2.99 -7.40 4.96
CA VAL A 53 -3.19 -7.74 3.55
C VAL A 53 -4.51 -7.11 3.13
N MET A 54 -4.44 -6.12 2.24
CA MET A 54 -5.60 -5.45 1.70
C MET A 54 -5.73 -5.80 0.22
N PRO A 55 -6.73 -6.61 -0.17
CA PRO A 55 -7.06 -6.76 -1.58
C PRO A 55 -7.60 -5.41 -2.07
N LEU A 56 -6.81 -4.70 -2.86
CA LEU A 56 -7.24 -3.41 -3.40
C LEU A 56 -8.10 -3.67 -4.65
N ARG A 57 -9.41 -3.44 -4.53
CA ARG A 57 -10.24 -3.19 -5.71
C ARG A 57 -10.11 -1.71 -6.05
N ILE A 58 -9.41 -1.41 -7.13
CA ILE A 58 -9.26 -0.04 -7.62
C ILE A 58 -10.60 0.41 -8.20
N SER A 59 -11.48 0.92 -7.34
CA SER A 59 -12.70 1.63 -7.69
C SER A 59 -12.52 3.09 -7.27
N GLY A 60 -11.56 3.78 -7.90
CA GLY A 60 -11.47 5.24 -7.81
C GLY A 60 -10.60 5.85 -6.70
N GLY A 61 -9.50 5.21 -6.28
CA GLY A 61 -8.45 5.92 -5.53
C GLY A 61 -7.78 5.12 -4.41
N TRP A 62 -6.88 5.80 -3.70
CA TRP A 62 -6.17 5.32 -2.52
C TRP A 62 -7.15 4.75 -1.49
N PRO A 63 -6.92 3.53 -0.96
CA PRO A 63 -7.82 2.98 0.03
C PRO A 63 -7.75 3.82 1.31
N ILE A 64 -8.86 4.49 1.61
CA ILE A 64 -9.10 5.27 2.84
C ILE A 64 -8.77 4.45 4.10
N ALA A 65 -8.80 3.12 3.99
CA ALA A 65 -8.48 2.16 5.04
C ALA A 65 -6.97 2.09 5.41
N LEU A 66 -6.09 2.76 4.65
CA LEU A 66 -4.68 2.99 5.02
C LEU A 66 -4.51 4.01 6.17
N HIS A 67 -5.54 4.80 6.50
CA HIS A 67 -5.49 5.75 7.63
C HIS A 67 -5.13 5.10 8.98
N GLY A 68 -5.31 3.79 9.13
CA GLY A 68 -4.95 3.07 10.35
C GLY A 68 -3.53 2.46 10.35
N LEU A 69 -2.79 2.53 9.24
CA LEU A 69 -1.38 2.10 9.14
C LEU A 69 -0.52 3.34 9.36
N CYS A 70 -0.46 3.82 10.60
CA CYS A 70 0.41 4.92 11.04
C CYS A 70 0.62 6.03 9.97
N MET A 71 -0.46 6.51 9.32
CA MET A 71 -0.34 7.59 8.35
C MET A 71 -0.34 8.92 9.11
N SER A 72 0.86 9.44 9.35
CA SER A 72 1.12 10.87 9.22
C SER A 72 1.49 11.14 7.77
N ILE A 73 0.54 11.03 6.84
CA ILE A 73 0.73 11.55 5.48
C ILE A 73 -0.61 12.07 4.96
N ALA A 74 -0.63 13.40 4.75
CA ALA A 74 -1.64 14.24 4.12
C ALA A 74 -2.89 14.60 4.96
N SER A 75 -2.80 15.74 5.67
CA SER A 75 -3.83 16.79 5.52
C SER A 75 -3.69 17.46 4.16
#